data_AF-A0A1D7NP09-F1
#
_entry.id   AF-A0A1D7NP09-F1
#
_cell.length_a   1.000
_cell.length_b   1.000
_cell.length_c   1.000
_cell.angle_alpha   90.00
_cell.angle_beta   90.00
_cell.angle_gamma   90.00
#
_symmetry.space_group_name_H-M   'P 1'
#
loop_
_entity.id
_entity.type
_entity.pdbx_description
1 polymer ?
#
loop_
_entity_poly.entity_id
_entity_poly.type
_entity_poly.pdbx_seq_one_letter_code
_entity_poly.pdbx_strand_id
1 'polypeptide(L)'
;MIDTKTRLTDYPFALQSELQDAANEHGYRIAQGQAAGWLFFSSASAPGEIAVAATKNGMSGPFFLSVAHPGAARELKAEPAQPCAKGHSGAFAFPDRGALFEAVSIVYRLSLSLPTLPYEEYLRDIAGLGDTEAERLQKARIGQDRFRSALMDYWNAACPLTGIREPALLKASHIIPWAECHTDQERLNVHNGLLLSALWDAAFDSGLVTFDDRGRAVPSPRLGGSAQEALGIATSPTLVLSDEHKSRLEWHRNHIWISA
;
A
#
# COMPACT_ATOMS: atom_id res chain seq x y z
N MET A 1 2.14 -7.98 22.71
CA MET A 1 3.43 -7.68 22.05
C MET A 1 4.37 -8.84 22.26
N ILE A 2 4.74 -9.52 21.18
CA ILE A 2 5.52 -10.75 21.21
C ILE A 2 7.02 -10.43 21.37
N ASP A 3 7.74 -11.20 22.19
CA ASP A 3 9.17 -11.02 22.41
C ASP A 3 10.02 -11.71 21.33
N THR A 4 10.68 -10.90 20.50
CA THR A 4 11.56 -11.39 19.43
C THR A 4 12.89 -11.92 19.97
N LYS A 5 13.23 -11.73 21.26
CA LYS A 5 14.45 -12.32 21.86
C LYS A 5 14.45 -13.84 21.87
N THR A 6 13.30 -14.45 21.61
CA THR A 6 13.13 -15.90 21.41
C THR A 6 13.66 -16.40 20.07
N ARG A 7 14.07 -15.50 19.16
CA ARG A 7 14.68 -15.84 17.87
C ARG A 7 16.01 -16.57 18.03
N LEU A 8 16.35 -17.38 17.04
CA LEU A 8 17.64 -18.06 16.97
C LEU A 8 18.77 -17.07 16.66
N THR A 9 19.96 -17.34 17.20
CA THR A 9 21.18 -16.62 16.81
C THR A 9 21.83 -17.23 15.58
N ASP A 10 21.64 -18.53 15.35
CA ASP A 10 22.18 -19.31 14.25
C ASP A 10 21.08 -20.23 13.70
N TYR A 11 20.95 -20.30 12.37
CA TYR A 11 19.86 -21.00 11.71
C TYR A 11 20.32 -22.33 11.10
N PRO A 12 19.59 -23.44 11.32
CA PRO A 12 19.74 -24.64 10.51
C PRO A 12 19.50 -24.31 9.02
N PHE A 13 20.25 -24.95 8.12
CA PHE A 13 20.21 -24.67 6.68
C PHE A 13 18.79 -24.61 6.10
N ALA A 14 17.94 -25.58 6.43
CA ALA A 14 16.56 -25.63 5.92
C ALA A 14 15.73 -24.41 6.35
N LEU A 15 15.87 -23.97 7.60
CA LEU A 15 15.14 -22.81 8.12
C LEU A 15 15.69 -21.50 7.57
N GLN A 16 17.01 -21.42 7.39
CA GLN A 16 17.65 -20.27 6.74
C GLN A 16 17.21 -20.12 5.29
N SER A 17 17.15 -21.23 4.53
CA SER A 17 16.64 -21.24 3.16
C SER A 17 15.21 -20.73 3.10
N GLU A 18 14.35 -21.18 4.02
CA GLU A 18 12.95 -20.74 4.06
C GLU A 18 12.81 -19.22 4.34
N LEU A 19 13.58 -18.70 5.29
CA LEU A 19 13.60 -17.26 5.58
C LEU A 19 14.13 -16.44 4.38
N GLN A 20 15.11 -16.99 3.67
CA GLN A 20 15.68 -16.39 2.47
C GLN A 20 14.66 -16.36 1.32
N ASP A 21 13.90 -17.44 1.14
CA ASP A 21 12.86 -17.54 0.10
C ASP A 21 11.72 -16.55 0.38
N ALA A 22 11.31 -16.41 1.66
CA ALA A 22 10.32 -15.41 2.08
C ALA A 22 10.68 -13.99 1.63
N ALA A 23 11.98 -13.64 1.66
CA ALA A 23 12.48 -12.35 1.19
C ALA A 23 12.59 -12.28 -0.35
N ASN A 24 13.22 -13.30 -0.96
CA ASN A 24 13.61 -13.29 -2.37
C ASN A 24 12.42 -13.35 -3.33
N GLU A 25 11.41 -14.16 -3.01
CA GLU A 25 10.22 -14.32 -3.83
C GLU A 25 9.35 -13.05 -3.86
N HIS A 26 9.57 -12.14 -2.90
CA HIS A 26 8.76 -10.95 -2.70
C HIS A 26 9.57 -9.65 -2.78
N GLY A 27 10.64 -9.66 -3.59
CA GLY A 27 11.32 -8.45 -4.07
C GLY A 27 12.55 -7.99 -3.26
N TYR A 28 12.80 -8.58 -2.09
CA TYR A 28 13.97 -8.30 -1.25
C TYR A 28 15.08 -9.32 -1.54
N ARG A 29 15.71 -9.18 -2.70
CA ARG A 29 16.63 -10.18 -3.28
C ARG A 29 18.11 -10.00 -2.93
N ILE A 30 18.45 -8.94 -2.19
CA ILE A 30 19.85 -8.59 -1.90
C ILE A 30 20.11 -8.87 -0.42
N ALA A 31 20.84 -9.94 -0.13
CA ALA A 31 21.24 -10.28 1.24
C ALA A 31 22.25 -9.24 1.79
N GLN A 32 21.99 -8.75 3.00
CA GLN A 32 22.82 -7.75 3.70
C GLN A 32 23.57 -8.35 4.90
N GLY A 33 23.38 -9.64 5.15
CA GLY A 33 24.05 -10.40 6.20
C GLY A 33 23.16 -10.69 7.40
N GLN A 34 23.78 -11.04 8.52
CA GLN A 34 23.10 -11.45 9.74
C GLN A 34 23.65 -10.71 10.95
N ALA A 35 22.77 -10.21 11.82
CA ALA A 35 23.17 -9.62 13.09
C ALA A 35 22.14 -9.87 14.18
N ALA A 36 22.60 -10.31 15.35
CA ALA A 36 21.76 -10.58 16.53
C ALA A 36 20.53 -11.46 16.22
N GLY A 37 20.69 -12.48 15.38
CA GLY A 37 19.63 -13.43 14.99
C GLY A 37 18.67 -12.95 13.89
N TRP A 38 18.90 -11.77 13.32
CA TRP A 38 18.14 -11.24 12.19
C TRP A 38 18.90 -11.48 10.88
N LEU A 39 18.21 -11.99 9.86
CA LEU A 39 18.70 -12.08 8.48
C LEU A 39 18.19 -10.87 7.71
N PHE A 40 19.10 -10.06 7.17
CA PHE A 40 18.77 -8.76 6.56
C PHE A 40 18.74 -8.83 5.04
N PHE A 41 17.75 -8.15 4.45
CA PHE A 41 17.50 -8.14 3.00
C PHE A 41 17.06 -6.77 2.52
N SER A 42 17.61 -6.33 1.38
CA SER A 42 17.22 -5.12 0.68
C SER A 42 16.72 -5.41 -0.73
N SER A 43 16.17 -4.37 -1.37
CA SER A 43 15.67 -4.41 -2.73
C SER A 43 16.37 -3.36 -3.59
N ALA A 44 16.51 -3.63 -4.89
CA ALA A 44 16.96 -2.63 -5.86
C ALA A 44 15.84 -1.67 -6.30
N SER A 45 14.58 -2.08 -6.13
CA SER A 45 13.39 -1.33 -6.57
C SER A 45 12.61 -0.73 -5.41
N ALA A 46 12.55 -1.40 -4.26
CA ALA A 46 11.85 -0.89 -3.08
C ALA A 46 12.83 -0.25 -2.07
N PRO A 47 12.53 0.94 -1.55
CA PRO A 47 13.32 1.56 -0.50
C PRO A 47 13.21 0.80 0.82
N GLY A 48 14.26 0.91 1.63
CA GLY A 48 14.32 0.31 2.96
C GLY A 48 14.73 -1.16 2.96
N GLU A 49 15.23 -1.59 4.11
CA GLU A 49 15.62 -2.96 4.40
C GLU A 49 14.52 -3.67 5.21
N ILE A 50 14.44 -4.99 5.06
CA ILE A 50 13.71 -5.86 5.96
C ILE A 50 14.67 -6.80 6.67
N ALA A 51 14.26 -7.31 7.82
CA ALA A 51 14.98 -8.39 8.47
C ALA A 51 14.01 -9.47 8.93
N VAL A 52 14.32 -10.72 8.67
CA VAL A 52 13.49 -11.86 9.05
C VAL A 52 14.20 -12.73 10.07
N ALA A 53 13.41 -13.40 10.92
CA ALA A 53 13.92 -14.29 11.94
C ALA A 53 12.90 -15.39 12.27
N ALA A 54 13.36 -16.47 12.88
CA ALA A 54 12.51 -17.53 13.41
C ALA A 54 12.98 -17.98 14.78
N THR A 55 12.09 -18.64 15.53
CA THR A 55 12.39 -19.18 16.86
C THR A 55 12.96 -20.60 16.80
N LYS A 56 13.36 -21.12 17.96
CA LYS A 56 13.79 -22.52 18.13
C LYS A 56 12.74 -23.57 17.73
N ASN A 57 11.48 -23.17 17.58
CA ASN A 57 10.41 -24.04 17.10
C ASN A 57 10.51 -24.31 15.58
N GLY A 58 11.46 -23.66 14.89
CA GLY A 58 11.75 -23.88 13.49
C GLY A 58 10.56 -23.57 12.59
N MET A 59 10.21 -24.52 11.72
CA MET A 59 9.14 -24.36 10.73
C MET A 59 7.74 -24.21 11.33
N SER A 60 7.56 -24.52 12.61
CA SER A 60 6.29 -24.33 13.31
C SER A 60 6.05 -22.89 13.76
N GLY A 61 7.03 -22.00 13.60
CA GLY A 61 6.91 -20.59 14.00
C GLY A 61 6.90 -20.37 15.53
N PRO A 62 6.73 -19.11 15.97
CA PRO A 62 6.46 -17.95 15.14
C PRO A 62 7.69 -17.51 14.33
N PHE A 63 7.40 -16.85 13.22
CA PHE A 63 8.36 -16.10 12.41
C PHE A 63 8.26 -14.62 12.75
N PHE A 64 9.33 -13.87 12.49
CA PHE A 64 9.38 -12.44 12.71
C PHE A 64 9.80 -11.71 11.45
N LEU A 65 9.18 -10.55 11.21
CA LEU A 65 9.59 -9.58 10.20
C LEU A 65 9.83 -8.24 10.89
N SER A 66 11.00 -7.68 10.68
CA SER A 66 11.38 -6.33 11.10
C SER A 66 11.48 -5.44 9.87
N VAL A 67 10.89 -4.24 9.91
CA VAL A 67 10.72 -3.38 8.74
C VAL A 67 11.39 -2.03 8.99
N ALA A 68 12.37 -1.67 8.16
CA ALA A 68 13.04 -0.38 8.28
C ALA A 68 12.16 0.78 7.82
N HIS A 69 11.43 0.57 6.71
CA HIS A 69 10.61 1.58 6.08
C HIS A 69 9.43 2.03 6.98
N PRO A 70 9.37 3.30 7.43
CA PRO A 70 8.43 3.73 8.47
C PRO A 70 6.95 3.73 8.03
N GLY A 71 6.67 4.05 6.76
CA GLY A 71 5.31 4.03 6.20
C GLY A 71 4.75 2.60 6.18
N ALA A 72 5.44 1.71 5.48
CA ALA A 72 5.17 0.27 5.50
C ALA A 72 5.06 -0.33 6.91
N ALA A 73 5.94 0.01 7.85
CA ALA A 73 5.84 -0.46 9.23
C ALA A 73 4.57 0.04 9.94
N ARG A 74 4.16 1.29 9.70
CA ARG A 74 2.93 1.84 10.28
C ARG A 74 1.67 1.18 9.74
N GLU A 75 1.68 0.83 8.45
CA GLU A 75 0.50 0.29 7.76
C GLU A 75 0.39 -1.23 7.76
N LEU A 76 1.47 -1.94 8.09
CA LEU A 76 1.43 -3.39 8.23
C LEU A 76 0.55 -3.78 9.42
N LYS A 77 -0.65 -4.30 9.12
CA LYS A 77 -1.63 -4.75 10.11
C LYS A 77 -1.30 -6.17 10.59
N ALA A 78 -0.28 -6.29 11.44
CA ALA A 78 0.14 -7.56 12.02
C ALA A 78 0.40 -7.41 13.54
N GLU A 79 0.50 -8.54 14.25
CA GLU A 79 0.74 -8.55 15.69
C GLU A 79 2.13 -7.96 16.00
N PRO A 80 2.23 -6.83 16.74
CA PRO A 80 3.51 -6.19 17.01
C PRO A 80 4.45 -7.06 17.87
N ALA A 81 5.72 -7.03 17.53
CA ALA A 81 6.79 -7.75 18.23
C ALA A 81 7.97 -6.82 18.56
N GLN A 82 8.68 -7.10 19.65
CA GLN A 82 9.84 -6.32 20.09
C GLN A 82 10.96 -7.16 20.71
N PRO A 83 12.22 -6.68 20.68
CA PRO A 83 12.68 -5.50 19.95
C PRO A 83 12.71 -5.72 18.42
N CYS A 84 12.57 -4.65 17.63
CA CYS A 84 12.86 -4.70 16.20
C CYS A 84 14.38 -4.78 15.94
N ALA A 85 14.77 -5.09 14.71
CA ALA A 85 16.16 -5.02 14.28
C ALA A 85 16.69 -3.58 14.43
N LYS A 86 18.00 -3.44 14.66
CA LYS A 86 18.61 -2.14 14.93
C LYS A 86 18.38 -1.19 13.75
N GLY A 87 17.83 0.00 14.02
CA GLY A 87 17.53 1.00 13.00
C GLY A 87 16.19 0.78 12.28
N HIS A 88 15.44 -0.28 12.61
CA HIS A 88 14.13 -0.53 12.00
C HIS A 88 13.01 0.20 12.74
N SER A 89 11.94 0.52 12.01
CA SER A 89 10.80 1.28 12.53
C SER A 89 9.80 0.41 13.30
N GLY A 90 9.76 -0.90 13.03
CA GLY A 90 8.87 -1.84 13.73
C GLY A 90 9.20 -3.30 13.45
N ALA A 91 8.67 -4.20 14.28
CA ALA A 91 8.73 -5.64 14.05
C ALA A 91 7.39 -6.30 14.38
N PHE A 92 7.15 -7.44 13.74
CA PHE A 92 5.86 -8.13 13.73
C PHE A 92 6.08 -9.64 13.79
N ALA A 93 5.11 -10.34 14.35
CA ALA A 93 5.13 -11.79 14.50
C ALA A 93 4.07 -12.46 13.61
N PHE A 94 4.45 -13.59 13.03
CA PHE A 94 3.61 -14.37 12.12
C PHE A 94 3.56 -15.82 12.59
N PRO A 95 2.36 -16.43 12.63
CA PRO A 95 2.19 -17.77 13.18
C PRO A 95 2.85 -18.84 12.31
N ASP A 96 2.87 -18.64 10.99
CA ASP A 96 3.35 -19.60 10.03
C ASP A 96 4.06 -18.92 8.84
N ARG A 97 4.59 -19.77 7.95
CA ARG A 97 5.29 -19.36 6.75
C ARG A 97 4.42 -18.52 5.80
N GLY A 98 3.18 -18.95 5.55
CA GLY A 98 2.31 -18.28 4.59
C GLY A 98 2.05 -16.83 5.00
N ALA A 99 1.78 -16.63 6.30
CA ALA A 99 1.59 -15.31 6.88
C ALA A 99 2.87 -14.44 6.79
N LEU A 100 4.06 -15.02 6.96
CA LEU A 100 5.32 -14.29 6.76
C LEU A 100 5.50 -13.86 5.30
N PHE A 101 5.30 -14.76 4.35
CA PHE A 101 5.45 -14.50 2.91
C PHE A 101 4.50 -13.38 2.46
N GLU A 102 3.24 -13.47 2.86
CA GLU A 102 2.25 -12.44 2.59
C GLU A 102 2.66 -11.09 3.19
N ALA A 103 3.17 -11.07 4.43
CA ALA A 103 3.62 -9.85 5.07
C ALA A 103 4.83 -9.22 4.36
N VAL A 104 5.80 -10.01 3.89
CA VAL A 104 6.92 -9.50 3.08
C VAL A 104 6.40 -8.90 1.77
N SER A 105 5.47 -9.58 1.11
CA SER A 105 4.82 -9.07 -0.11
C SER A 105 4.09 -7.75 0.12
N ILE A 106 3.36 -7.62 1.24
CA ILE A 106 2.70 -6.36 1.64
C ILE A 106 3.73 -5.26 1.88
N VAL A 107 4.78 -5.53 2.65
CA VAL A 107 5.82 -4.55 2.96
C VAL A 107 6.54 -4.07 1.70
N TYR A 108 6.82 -4.97 0.75
CA TYR A 108 7.40 -4.61 -0.54
C TYR A 108 6.50 -3.64 -1.31
N ARG A 109 5.21 -3.97 -1.47
CA ARG A 109 4.24 -3.10 -2.16
C ARG A 109 4.09 -1.75 -1.47
N LEU A 110 3.97 -1.73 -0.15
CA LEU A 110 3.87 -0.48 0.62
C LEU A 110 5.12 0.37 0.49
N SER A 111 6.31 -0.23 0.41
CA SER A 111 7.56 0.51 0.27
C SER A 111 7.71 1.16 -1.11
N LEU A 112 7.09 0.60 -2.16
CA LEU A 112 7.03 1.23 -3.48
C LEU A 112 6.09 2.45 -3.52
N SER A 113 5.06 2.44 -2.68
CA SER A 113 4.00 3.45 -2.71
C SER A 113 4.16 4.55 -1.65
N LEU A 114 4.82 4.26 -0.53
CA LEU A 114 4.87 5.14 0.63
C LEU A 114 6.29 5.65 0.93
N PRO A 115 6.42 6.75 1.70
CA PRO A 115 5.48 7.87 1.71
C PRO A 115 5.69 8.76 0.47
N THR A 116 6.89 8.73 -0.14
CA THR A 116 7.36 9.74 -1.09
C THR A 116 7.95 9.18 -2.38
N LEU A 117 8.18 7.87 -2.51
CA LEU A 117 8.84 7.31 -3.70
C LEU A 117 8.16 7.72 -5.01
N PRO A 118 6.82 7.69 -5.16
CA PRO A 118 6.17 8.15 -6.39
C PRO A 118 6.45 9.62 -6.71
N TYR A 119 6.52 10.46 -5.68
CA TYR A 119 6.83 11.88 -5.81
C TYR A 119 8.30 12.12 -6.19
N GLU A 120 9.22 11.39 -5.57
CA GLU A 120 10.66 11.46 -5.89
C GLU A 120 10.98 10.94 -7.30
N GLU A 121 10.28 9.92 -7.77
CA GLU A 121 10.34 9.46 -9.16
C GLU A 121 9.82 10.51 -10.13
N TYR A 122 8.67 11.10 -9.83
CA TYR A 122 8.12 12.20 -10.63
C TYR A 122 9.10 13.36 -10.75
N LEU A 123 9.71 13.81 -9.65
CA LEU A 123 10.70 14.90 -9.67
C LEU A 123 11.90 14.56 -10.56
N ARG A 124 12.36 13.30 -10.57
CA ARG A 124 13.42 12.83 -11.46
C ARG A 124 13.00 12.85 -12.93
N ASP A 125 11.78 12.40 -13.24
CA ASP A 125 11.27 12.34 -14.60
C ASP A 125 11.05 13.73 -15.22
N ILE A 126 10.74 14.75 -14.39
CA ILE A 126 10.48 16.12 -14.86
C ILE A 126 11.69 17.05 -14.76
N ALA A 127 12.84 16.59 -14.25
CA ALA A 127 13.99 17.44 -13.94
C ALA A 127 14.54 18.24 -15.15
N GLY A 128 14.26 17.78 -16.38
CA GLY A 128 14.65 18.46 -17.62
C GLY A 128 13.54 19.28 -18.29
N LEU A 129 12.34 19.36 -17.71
CA LEU A 129 11.19 20.05 -18.29
C LEU A 129 11.06 21.47 -17.72
N GLY A 130 10.94 22.46 -18.62
CA GLY A 130 10.58 23.83 -18.28
C GLY A 130 9.11 24.00 -17.89
N ASP A 131 8.61 25.23 -17.99
CA ASP A 131 7.25 25.61 -17.56
C ASP A 131 6.37 26.14 -18.70
N THR A 132 6.72 25.83 -19.96
CA THR A 132 5.82 26.12 -21.07
C THR A 132 4.52 25.33 -20.94
N GLU A 133 3.45 25.76 -21.62
CA GLU A 133 2.15 25.10 -21.54
C GLU A 133 2.20 23.63 -21.99
N ALA A 134 2.97 23.35 -23.05
CA ALA A 134 3.22 21.99 -23.52
C ALA A 134 3.94 21.13 -22.47
N GLU A 135 4.96 21.67 -21.80
CA GLU A 135 5.68 20.97 -20.74
C GLU A 135 4.82 20.76 -19.49
N ARG A 136 3.92 21.70 -19.15
CA ARG A 136 2.97 21.52 -18.04
C ARG A 136 1.99 20.37 -18.31
N LEU A 137 1.50 20.22 -19.54
CA LEU A 137 0.66 19.08 -19.93
C LEU A 137 1.45 17.76 -19.85
N GLN A 138 2.73 17.78 -20.25
CA GLN A 138 3.61 16.63 -20.14
C GLN A 138 3.87 16.23 -18.68
N LYS A 139 4.18 17.19 -17.80
CA LYS A 139 4.33 16.99 -16.35
C LYS A 139 3.07 16.35 -15.76
N ALA A 140 1.89 16.87 -16.10
CA ALA A 140 0.61 16.31 -15.63
C ALA A 140 0.41 14.85 -16.06
N ARG A 141 0.75 14.51 -17.32
CA ARG A 141 0.66 13.14 -17.81
C ARG A 141 1.60 12.18 -17.08
N ILE A 142 2.87 12.58 -16.92
CA ILE A 142 3.88 11.79 -16.17
C ILE A 142 3.39 11.55 -14.74
N GLY A 143 2.88 12.60 -14.09
CA GLY A 143 2.38 12.48 -12.73
C GLY A 143 1.16 11.56 -12.60
N GLN A 144 0.21 11.63 -13.54
CA GLN A 144 -0.94 10.71 -13.58
C GLN A 144 -0.51 9.25 -13.79
N ASP A 145 0.44 9.00 -14.69
CA ASP A 145 0.98 7.66 -14.94
C ASP A 145 1.71 7.09 -13.71
N ARG A 146 2.48 7.94 -12.99
CA ARG A 146 3.15 7.58 -11.72
C ARG A 146 2.15 7.30 -10.61
N PHE A 147 1.17 8.18 -10.42
CA PHE A 147 0.10 7.99 -9.44
C PHE A 147 -0.65 6.67 -9.67
N ARG A 148 -1.01 6.40 -10.93
CA ARG A 148 -1.66 5.14 -11.31
C ARG A 148 -0.80 3.93 -10.97
N SER A 149 0.49 3.96 -11.29
CA SER A 149 1.41 2.86 -10.98
C SER A 149 1.52 2.64 -9.46
N ALA A 150 1.64 3.72 -8.70
CA ALA A 150 1.72 3.67 -7.24
C ALA A 150 0.45 3.12 -6.59
N LEU A 151 -0.75 3.44 -7.13
CA LEU A 151 -2.01 2.84 -6.66
C LEU A 151 -2.17 1.38 -7.04
N MET A 152 -1.66 0.96 -8.22
CA MET A 152 -1.62 -0.45 -8.59
C MET A 152 -0.81 -1.25 -7.56
N ASP A 153 0.35 -0.73 -7.14
CA ASP A 153 1.15 -1.37 -6.10
C ASP A 153 0.44 -1.34 -4.73
N TYR A 154 -0.06 -0.16 -4.31
CA TYR A 154 -0.70 0.02 -3.00
C TYR A 154 -1.91 -0.91 -2.81
N TRP A 155 -2.79 -0.98 -3.82
CA TRP A 155 -4.03 -1.77 -3.77
C TRP A 155 -3.87 -3.20 -4.32
N ASN A 156 -2.64 -3.71 -4.42
CA ASN A 156 -2.34 -5.08 -4.87
C ASN A 156 -2.96 -5.44 -6.24
N ALA A 157 -2.93 -4.47 -7.15
CA ALA A 157 -3.43 -4.54 -8.52
C ALA A 157 -4.87 -5.07 -8.62
N ALA A 158 -5.71 -4.74 -7.64
CA ALA A 158 -7.10 -5.16 -7.59
C ALA A 158 -8.01 -4.05 -7.07
N CYS A 159 -9.21 -3.95 -7.63
CA CYS A 159 -10.26 -3.13 -7.03
C CYS A 159 -10.64 -3.74 -5.66
N PRO A 160 -10.52 -2.99 -4.55
CA PRO A 160 -10.82 -3.52 -3.21
C PRO A 160 -12.31 -3.81 -3.00
N LEU A 161 -13.19 -3.29 -3.87
CA LEU A 161 -14.65 -3.46 -3.76
C LEU A 161 -15.17 -4.64 -4.59
N THR A 162 -14.52 -4.94 -5.71
CA THR A 162 -15.01 -5.96 -6.67
C THR A 162 -14.04 -7.12 -6.87
N GLY A 163 -12.77 -6.99 -6.45
CA GLY A 163 -11.73 -7.98 -6.71
C GLY A 163 -11.25 -8.06 -8.16
N ILE A 164 -11.76 -7.20 -9.06
CA ILE A 164 -11.32 -7.12 -10.47
C ILE A 164 -9.82 -6.82 -10.51
N ARG A 165 -9.07 -7.52 -11.37
CA ARG A 165 -7.61 -7.41 -11.49
C ARG A 165 -7.13 -6.96 -12.86
N GLU A 166 -8.01 -6.99 -13.86
CA GLU A 166 -7.68 -6.62 -15.24
C GLU A 166 -7.34 -5.12 -15.30
N PRO A 167 -6.09 -4.73 -15.61
CA PRO A 167 -5.68 -3.33 -15.53
C PRO A 167 -6.51 -2.39 -16.41
N ALA A 168 -7.03 -2.89 -17.54
CA ALA A 168 -7.90 -2.14 -18.44
C ALA A 168 -9.25 -1.74 -17.80
N LEU A 169 -9.70 -2.46 -16.78
CA LEU A 169 -10.93 -2.20 -16.04
C LEU A 169 -10.70 -1.42 -14.74
N LEU A 170 -9.44 -1.17 -14.38
CA LEU A 170 -9.05 -0.46 -13.16
C LEU A 170 -8.72 1.00 -13.43
N LYS A 171 -9.15 1.87 -12.53
CA LYS A 171 -8.99 3.33 -12.58
C LYS A 171 -8.34 3.82 -11.29
N ALA A 172 -7.37 4.72 -11.46
CA ALA A 172 -6.69 5.39 -10.37
C ALA A 172 -7.50 6.65 -10.04
N SER A 173 -8.44 6.51 -9.11
CA SER A 173 -9.41 7.55 -8.78
C SER A 173 -8.86 8.43 -7.67
N HIS A 174 -8.72 9.74 -7.92
CA HIS A 174 -8.34 10.70 -6.88
C HIS A 174 -9.50 10.94 -5.91
N ILE A 175 -9.21 11.01 -4.62
CA ILE A 175 -10.22 11.39 -3.61
C ILE A 175 -10.43 12.91 -3.63
N ILE A 176 -9.33 13.67 -3.58
CA ILE A 176 -9.29 15.10 -3.87
C ILE A 176 -8.82 15.26 -5.32
N PRO A 177 -9.66 15.77 -6.24
CA PRO A 177 -9.32 15.86 -7.66
C PRO A 177 -7.98 16.55 -7.91
N TRP A 178 -7.28 16.10 -8.96
CA TRP A 178 -5.96 16.61 -9.35
C TRP A 178 -5.88 18.15 -9.43
N ALA A 179 -6.95 18.78 -9.92
CA ALA A 179 -7.06 20.23 -10.08
C ALA A 179 -7.19 20.97 -8.75
N GLU A 180 -7.77 20.34 -7.73
CA GLU A 180 -7.98 20.89 -6.39
C GLU A 180 -6.76 20.67 -5.47
N CYS A 181 -5.83 19.80 -5.87
CA CYS A 181 -4.59 19.58 -5.14
C CYS A 181 -3.65 20.79 -5.24
N HIS A 182 -3.22 21.32 -4.09
CA HIS A 182 -2.31 22.47 -4.01
C HIS A 182 -0.84 22.15 -4.32
N THR A 183 -0.42 20.89 -4.18
CA THR A 183 0.97 20.46 -4.39
C THR A 183 1.05 19.18 -5.21
N ASP A 184 2.16 18.99 -5.93
CA ASP A 184 2.42 17.73 -6.66
C ASP A 184 2.60 16.55 -5.72
N GLN A 185 3.10 16.78 -4.50
CA GLN A 185 3.17 15.75 -3.47
C GLN A 185 1.77 15.21 -3.11
N GLU A 186 0.75 16.07 -3.03
CA GLU A 186 -0.63 15.65 -2.78
C GLU A 186 -1.26 14.92 -3.97
N ARG A 187 -0.94 15.36 -5.20
CA ARG A 187 -1.37 14.70 -6.45
C ARG A 187 -0.85 13.27 -6.59
N LEU A 188 0.35 13.03 -6.05
CA LEU A 188 1.07 11.76 -6.12
C LEU A 188 0.99 10.96 -4.81
N ASN A 189 0.25 11.44 -3.82
CA ASN A 189 0.05 10.72 -2.56
C ASN A 189 -0.96 9.58 -2.78
N VAL A 190 -0.52 8.34 -2.55
CA VAL A 190 -1.40 7.16 -2.68
C VAL A 190 -2.58 7.17 -1.72
N HIS A 191 -2.50 7.85 -0.58
CA HIS A 191 -3.64 8.02 0.32
C HIS A 191 -4.69 9.00 -0.20
N ASN A 192 -4.36 9.77 -1.25
CA ASN A 192 -5.30 10.56 -2.03
C ASN A 192 -5.90 9.77 -3.21
N GLY A 193 -5.82 8.44 -3.17
CA GLY A 193 -6.25 7.61 -4.28
C GLY A 193 -6.88 6.29 -3.91
N LEU A 194 -7.89 5.90 -4.67
CA LEU A 194 -8.51 4.58 -4.63
C LEU A 194 -8.31 3.90 -6.00
N LEU A 195 -7.90 2.63 -6.00
CA LEU A 195 -7.89 1.83 -7.22
C LEU A 195 -9.27 1.19 -7.41
N LEU A 196 -10.11 1.74 -8.27
CA LEU A 196 -11.51 1.32 -8.43
C LEU A 196 -11.73 0.62 -9.77
N SER A 197 -12.77 -0.21 -9.86
CA SER A 197 -13.25 -0.66 -11.17
C SER A 197 -13.94 0.50 -11.89
N ALA A 198 -13.99 0.46 -13.22
CA ALA A 198 -14.52 1.58 -14.03
C ALA A 198 -15.92 2.07 -13.62
N LEU A 199 -16.82 1.17 -13.20
CA LEU A 199 -18.16 1.55 -12.73
C LEU A 199 -18.11 2.23 -11.35
N TRP A 200 -17.30 1.72 -10.43
CA TRP A 200 -17.11 2.31 -9.11
C TRP A 200 -16.41 3.66 -9.17
N ASP A 201 -15.40 3.79 -10.04
CA ASP A 201 -14.72 5.04 -10.34
C ASP A 201 -15.71 6.10 -10.84
N ALA A 202 -16.49 5.79 -11.87
CA ALA A 202 -17.48 6.71 -12.41
C ALA A 202 -18.52 7.13 -11.36
N ALA A 203 -18.96 6.22 -10.48
CA ALA A 203 -19.90 6.53 -9.42
C ALA A 203 -19.29 7.40 -8.30
N PHE A 204 -18.01 7.17 -7.98
CA PHE A 204 -17.28 7.93 -6.98
C PHE A 204 -16.96 9.34 -7.48
N ASP A 205 -16.33 9.47 -8.65
CA ASP A 205 -15.91 10.75 -9.26
C ASP A 205 -17.10 11.68 -9.55
N SER A 206 -18.27 11.12 -9.89
CA SER A 206 -19.52 11.88 -10.07
C SER A 206 -20.25 12.23 -8.77
N GLY A 207 -19.70 11.89 -7.61
CA GLY A 207 -20.31 12.15 -6.29
C GLY A 207 -21.56 11.31 -5.99
N LEU A 208 -21.83 10.26 -6.78
CA LEU A 208 -22.96 9.36 -6.57
C LEU A 208 -22.72 8.33 -5.48
N VAL A 209 -21.45 8.06 -5.14
CA VAL A 209 -21.05 7.24 -3.99
C VAL A 209 -19.87 7.91 -3.28
N THR A 210 -19.79 7.74 -1.96
CA THR A 210 -18.60 8.05 -1.16
C THR A 210 -18.36 6.93 -0.15
N PHE A 211 -17.39 7.10 0.75
CA PHE A 211 -17.11 6.13 1.82
C PHE A 211 -17.10 6.82 3.18
N ASP A 212 -17.66 6.16 4.20
CA ASP A 212 -17.56 6.63 5.58
C ASP A 212 -16.19 6.29 6.21
N ASP A 213 -15.94 6.74 7.43
CA ASP A 213 -14.64 6.51 8.11
C ASP A 213 -14.39 5.05 8.48
N ARG A 214 -15.40 4.18 8.34
CA ARG A 214 -15.29 2.72 8.47
C ARG A 214 -15.08 2.03 7.12
N GLY A 215 -14.95 2.80 6.04
CA GLY A 215 -14.76 2.29 4.68
C GLY A 215 -16.02 1.71 4.04
N ARG A 216 -17.21 1.95 4.59
CA ARG A 216 -18.47 1.50 3.99
C ARG A 216 -18.88 2.44 2.88
N ALA A 217 -19.31 1.89 1.75
CA ALA A 217 -19.88 2.66 0.65
C ALA A 217 -21.18 3.34 1.10
N VAL A 218 -21.31 4.63 0.80
CA VAL A 218 -22.48 5.46 1.11
C VAL A 218 -23.04 5.98 -0.21
N PRO A 219 -24.19 5.45 -0.67
CA PRO A 219 -24.83 5.93 -1.89
C PRO A 219 -25.43 7.32 -1.70
N SER A 220 -25.34 8.16 -2.72
CA SER A 220 -26.13 9.39 -2.84
C SER A 220 -27.62 9.04 -2.97
N PRO A 221 -28.54 9.85 -2.43
CA PRO A 221 -29.97 9.73 -2.72
C PRO A 221 -30.31 9.79 -4.22
N ARG A 222 -29.44 10.36 -5.05
CA ARG A 222 -29.61 10.46 -6.50
C ARG A 222 -29.18 9.21 -7.27
N LEU A 223 -28.55 8.24 -6.60
CA LEU A 223 -28.14 6.99 -7.23
C LEU A 223 -29.34 6.03 -7.32
N GLY A 224 -29.84 5.83 -8.54
CA GLY A 224 -31.00 4.96 -8.79
C GLY A 224 -30.76 3.49 -8.43
N GLY A 225 -31.85 2.76 -8.14
CA GLY A 225 -31.79 1.38 -7.66
C GLY A 225 -31.02 0.42 -8.58
N SER A 226 -31.21 0.50 -9.89
CA SER A 226 -30.47 -0.33 -10.86
C SER A 226 -28.95 -0.12 -10.81
N ALA A 227 -28.51 1.12 -10.56
CA ALA A 227 -27.09 1.43 -10.41
C ALA A 227 -26.54 0.93 -9.06
N GLN A 228 -27.32 1.03 -7.98
CA GLN A 228 -26.96 0.46 -6.68
C GLN A 228 -26.79 -1.06 -6.74
N GLU A 229 -27.69 -1.75 -7.45
CA GLU A 229 -27.62 -3.18 -7.70
C GLU A 229 -26.38 -3.54 -8.55
N ALA A 230 -26.13 -2.82 -9.64
CA ALA A 230 -24.96 -3.05 -10.49
C ALA A 230 -23.61 -2.82 -9.78
N LEU A 231 -23.56 -1.83 -8.87
CA LEU A 231 -22.41 -1.58 -8.01
C LEU A 231 -22.30 -2.61 -6.88
N GLY A 232 -23.39 -3.32 -6.56
CA GLY A 232 -23.43 -4.25 -5.43
C GLY A 232 -23.24 -3.58 -4.08
N ILE A 233 -23.73 -2.33 -3.91
CA ILE A 233 -23.43 -1.49 -2.72
C ILE A 233 -23.75 -2.21 -1.40
N ALA A 234 -24.91 -2.89 -1.34
CA ALA A 234 -25.35 -3.59 -0.13
C ALA A 234 -24.43 -4.75 0.29
N THR A 235 -23.69 -5.33 -0.66
CA THR A 235 -22.81 -6.48 -0.46
C THR A 235 -21.33 -6.15 -0.63
N SER A 236 -21.00 -4.92 -1.00
CA SER A 236 -19.61 -4.50 -1.22
C SER A 236 -18.80 -4.59 0.09
N PRO A 237 -17.54 -5.03 0.03
CA PRO A 237 -16.68 -5.08 1.20
C PRO A 237 -16.34 -3.66 1.69
N THR A 238 -15.93 -3.55 2.95
CA THR A 238 -15.45 -2.29 3.52
C THR A 238 -14.02 -2.03 3.10
N LEU A 239 -13.72 -0.81 2.67
CA LEU A 239 -12.36 -0.38 2.40
C LEU A 239 -11.51 -0.39 3.67
N VAL A 240 -10.28 -0.85 3.52
CA VAL A 240 -9.27 -0.72 4.57
C VAL A 240 -8.62 0.66 4.46
N LEU A 241 -9.07 1.60 5.30
CA LEU A 241 -8.62 2.99 5.26
C LEU A 241 -7.55 3.29 6.32
N SER A 242 -6.51 4.03 5.92
CA SER A 242 -5.60 4.73 6.83
C SER A 242 -6.25 6.05 7.29
N ASP A 243 -5.70 6.68 8.34
CA ASP A 243 -6.21 7.98 8.79
C ASP A 243 -6.02 9.08 7.74
N GLU A 244 -5.00 8.95 6.91
CA GLU A 244 -4.75 9.81 5.75
C GLU A 244 -5.80 9.66 4.64
N HIS A 245 -6.37 8.47 4.44
CA HIS A 245 -7.52 8.32 3.54
C HIS A 245 -8.78 8.97 4.12
N LYS A 246 -9.00 8.83 5.43
CA LYS A 246 -10.22 9.34 6.09
C LYS A 246 -10.32 10.85 5.99
N SER A 247 -9.23 11.58 6.23
CA SER A 247 -9.23 13.05 6.11
C SER A 247 -9.57 13.52 4.70
N ARG A 248 -9.10 12.80 3.68
CA ARG A 248 -9.40 13.12 2.27
C ARG A 248 -10.81 12.70 1.88
N LEU A 249 -11.30 11.57 2.36
CA LEU A 249 -12.68 11.15 2.15
C LEU A 249 -13.65 12.09 2.85
N GLU A 250 -13.30 12.67 3.99
CA GLU A 250 -14.05 13.76 4.61
C GLU A 250 -14.13 14.96 3.68
N TRP A 251 -13.02 15.37 3.06
CA TRP A 251 -13.03 16.41 2.04
C TRP A 251 -13.98 16.05 0.88
N HIS A 252 -13.90 14.83 0.34
CA HIS A 252 -14.76 14.38 -0.76
C HIS A 252 -16.24 14.42 -0.36
N ARG A 253 -16.59 13.99 0.85
CA ARG A 253 -17.97 14.05 1.38
C ARG A 253 -18.51 15.47 1.46
N ASN A 254 -17.65 16.45 1.69
CA ASN A 254 -18.03 17.86 1.85
C ASN A 254 -18.07 18.66 0.54
N HIS A 255 -17.37 18.21 -0.51
CA HIS A 255 -17.19 18.99 -1.75
C HIS A 255 -17.72 18.32 -3.02
N ILE A 256 -17.69 16.98 -3.08
CA ILE A 256 -18.03 16.21 -4.29
C ILE A 256 -19.31 15.39 -4.10
N TRP A 257 -19.45 14.72 -2.94
CA TRP A 257 -20.57 13.83 -2.70
C TRP A 257 -21.92 14.56 -2.67
N ILE A 258 -22.91 14.00 -3.37
CA ILE A 258 -24.23 14.60 -3.48
C ILE A 258 -25.12 14.08 -2.35
N SER A 259 -25.32 14.89 -1.30
CA SER A 259 -26.08 14.50 -0.10
C SER A 259 -27.59 14.70 -0.21
N ALA A 260 -28.09 15.42 -1.22
CA ALA A 260 -29.52 15.68 -1.48
C ALA A 260 -29.77 15.97 -2.97
#